data_AF-A0A522R6W0-F1
#
_entry.id   AF-A0A522R6W0-F1
#
_cell.length_a   1.000
_cell.length_b   1.000
_cell.length_c   1.000
_cell.angle_alpha   90.00
_cell.angle_beta   90.00
_cell.angle_gamma   90.00
#
_symmetry.space_group_name_H-M   'P 1'
#
loop_
_entity.id
_entity.type
_entity.pdbx_description
1 polymer ?
#
loop_
_entity_poly.entity_id
_entity_poly.type
_entity_poly.pdbx_seq_one_letter_code
_entity_poly.pdbx_strand_id
1 'polypeptide(L)'
;MEHLLARKLYDYLCRNSPDIILRLDDKGMNEFIRSKIENALPLLENLLVQNCPAFIIEELCMDQMTEDLKPSKYHYIVKILEEEFEEKYNGFKETGLLTYEITNMIDRCKEVFEKFRFSVLTEEDRQLYYAVTGIIGAYFEEPLNTGVHGL
;
A
#
# COMPACT_ATOMS: atom_id res chain seq x y z
N MET A 1 20.63 -13.68 -4.20
CA MET A 1 19.21 -13.55 -4.60
C MET A 1 18.44 -12.70 -3.60
N GLU A 2 18.52 -12.97 -2.31
CA GLU A 2 17.79 -12.22 -1.27
C GLU A 2 17.97 -10.70 -1.32
N HIS A 3 19.21 -10.19 -1.45
CA HIS A 3 19.44 -8.74 -1.60
C HIS A 3 18.75 -8.12 -2.82
N LEU A 4 18.61 -8.88 -3.92
CA LEU A 4 17.89 -8.42 -5.10
C LEU A 4 16.38 -8.37 -4.84
N LEU A 5 15.84 -9.42 -4.21
CA LEU A 5 14.43 -9.49 -3.79
C LEU A 5 14.09 -8.37 -2.80
N ALA A 6 14.96 -8.09 -1.83
CA ALA A 6 14.81 -6.99 -0.88
C ALA A 6 14.68 -5.64 -1.59
N ARG A 7 15.57 -5.36 -2.54
CA ARG A 7 15.54 -4.13 -3.33
C ARG A 7 14.28 -4.03 -4.17
N LYS A 8 13.91 -5.11 -4.86
CA LYS A 8 12.68 -5.14 -5.68
C LYS A 8 11.42 -4.93 -4.83
N LEU A 9 11.37 -5.53 -3.64
CA LEU A 9 10.26 -5.33 -2.72
C LEU A 9 10.18 -3.88 -2.23
N TYR A 10 11.32 -3.27 -1.88
CA TYR A 10 11.36 -1.85 -1.54
C TYR A 10 10.85 -0.96 -2.69
N ASP A 11 11.36 -1.19 -3.91
CA ASP A 11 10.92 -0.46 -5.11
C ASP A 11 9.41 -0.66 -5.38
N TYR A 12 8.87 -1.86 -5.11
CA TYR A 12 7.44 -2.15 -5.21
C TYR A 12 6.63 -1.35 -4.19
N LEU A 13 7.07 -1.29 -2.93
CA LEU A 13 6.40 -0.56 -1.87
C LEU A 13 6.38 0.95 -2.14
N CYS A 14 7.48 1.52 -2.65
CA CYS A 14 7.52 2.95 -3.03
C CYS A 14 6.42 3.33 -4.04
N ARG A 15 6.03 2.39 -4.90
CA ARG A 15 5.04 2.62 -5.95
C ARG A 15 3.63 2.27 -5.52
N ASN A 16 3.47 1.19 -4.76
CA ASN A 16 2.16 0.60 -4.50
C ASN A 16 1.67 0.79 -3.08
N SER A 17 2.56 0.98 -2.11
CA SER A 17 2.19 1.11 -0.70
C SER A 17 3.09 2.11 0.02
N PRO A 18 3.18 3.36 -0.49
CA PRO A 18 4.01 4.39 0.13
C PRO A 18 3.53 4.75 1.54
N ASP A 19 2.27 4.44 1.87
CA ASP A 19 1.72 4.52 3.22
C ASP A 19 2.45 3.62 4.22
N ILE A 20 2.93 2.43 3.80
CA ILE A 20 3.73 1.56 4.64
C ILE A 20 5.10 2.19 4.93
N ILE A 21 5.72 2.78 3.90
CA ILE A 21 7.04 3.42 4.03
C ILE A 21 6.96 4.63 4.96
N LEU A 22 5.89 5.44 4.87
CA LEU A 22 5.71 6.60 5.73
C LEU A 22 5.49 6.24 7.21
N ARG A 23 4.96 5.05 7.49
CA ARG A 23 4.62 4.61 8.85
C ARG A 23 5.76 3.92 9.58
N LEU A 24 6.65 3.26 8.85
CA LEU A 24 7.73 2.49 9.42
C LEU A 24 9.01 3.33 9.50
N ASP A 25 9.72 3.24 10.63
CA ASP A 25 11.09 3.73 10.70
C ASP A 25 12.06 2.77 9.98
N ASP A 26 13.34 3.15 9.89
CA ASP A 26 14.35 2.33 9.21
C ASP A 26 14.42 0.90 9.77
N LYS A 27 14.25 0.74 11.09
CA LYS A 27 14.31 -0.57 11.73
C LYS A 27 13.08 -1.41 11.35
N GLY A 28 11.89 -0.85 11.49
CA GLY A 28 10.62 -1.50 11.14
C GLY A 28 10.55 -1.86 9.66
N MET A 29 11.07 -1.00 8.79
CA MET A 29 11.14 -1.27 7.34
C MET A 29 12.08 -2.46 7.05
N ASN A 30 13.25 -2.52 7.69
CA ASN A 30 14.16 -3.65 7.54
C ASN A 30 13.56 -4.95 8.06
N GLU A 31 12.88 -4.92 9.22
CA GLU A 31 12.19 -6.09 9.77
C GLU A 31 11.03 -6.55 8.87
N PHE A 32 10.28 -5.61 8.30
CA PHE A 32 9.20 -5.89 7.35
C PHE A 32 9.74 -6.60 6.11
N ILE A 33 10.73 -6.02 5.42
CA ILE A 33 11.33 -6.62 4.21
C ILE A 33 11.89 -8.00 4.51
N ARG A 34 12.61 -8.13 5.64
CA ARG A 34 13.17 -9.41 6.06
C ARG A 34 12.08 -10.45 6.26
N SER A 35 10.98 -10.11 6.93
CA SER A 35 9.87 -11.05 7.15
C SER A 35 9.22 -11.54 5.84
N LYS A 36 9.11 -10.65 4.83
CA LYS A 36 8.61 -11.02 3.50
C LYS A 36 9.56 -11.97 2.78
N ILE A 37 10.85 -11.71 2.82
CA ILE A 37 11.86 -12.60 2.24
C ILE A 37 11.84 -13.96 2.94
N GLU A 38 11.81 -13.97 4.27
CA GLU A 38 11.75 -15.20 5.08
C GLU A 38 10.53 -16.06 4.71
N ASN A 39 9.37 -15.45 4.46
CA ASN A 39 8.19 -16.16 3.97
C ASN A 39 8.40 -16.81 2.59
N ALA A 40 9.17 -16.16 1.70
CA ALA A 40 9.46 -16.65 0.35
C ALA A 40 10.67 -17.60 0.27
N LEU A 41 11.44 -17.78 1.35
CA LEU A 41 12.63 -18.66 1.36
C LEU A 41 12.32 -20.10 0.93
N PRO A 42 11.26 -20.77 1.41
CA PRO A 42 10.97 -22.14 0.98
C PRO A 42 10.74 -22.26 -0.53
N LEU A 43 10.07 -21.28 -1.13
CA LEU A 43 9.86 -21.22 -2.58
C LEU A 43 11.18 -20.95 -3.32
N LEU A 44 11.98 -20.00 -2.83
CA LEU A 44 13.28 -19.66 -3.40
C LEU A 44 14.21 -20.88 -3.45
N GLU A 45 14.34 -21.61 -2.34
CA GLU A 45 15.18 -22.81 -2.25
C GLU A 45 14.70 -23.90 -3.21
N ASN A 46 13.39 -24.13 -3.29
CA ASN A 46 12.80 -25.11 -4.19
C ASN A 46 13.10 -24.79 -5.66
N LEU A 47 12.93 -23.54 -6.09
CA LEU A 47 13.18 -23.11 -7.46
C LEU A 47 14.66 -23.15 -7.83
N LEU A 48 15.56 -22.85 -6.89
CA LEU A 48 17.01 -22.99 -7.10
C LEU A 48 17.41 -24.45 -7.34
N VAL A 49 16.85 -25.39 -6.57
CA VAL A 49 17.09 -26.84 -6.75
C VAL A 49 16.58 -27.32 -8.11
N GLN A 50 15.48 -26.74 -8.60
CA GLN A 50 14.94 -27.03 -9.93
C GLN A 50 15.74 -26.40 -11.08
N ASN A 51 16.82 -25.67 -10.79
CA ASN A 51 17.58 -24.90 -11.78
C ASN A 51 16.69 -23.94 -12.59
N CYS A 52 15.69 -23.34 -11.95
CA CYS A 52 14.85 -22.35 -12.60
C CYS A 52 15.69 -21.12 -13.01
N PRO A 53 15.42 -20.52 -14.18
CA PRO A 53 16.03 -19.25 -14.56
C PRO A 53 15.78 -18.15 -13.53
N ALA A 54 16.79 -17.32 -13.27
CA ALA A 54 16.74 -16.29 -12.23
C ALA A 54 15.52 -15.34 -12.36
N PHE A 55 15.15 -14.95 -13.58
CA PHE A 55 14.00 -14.06 -13.79
C PHE A 55 12.67 -14.70 -13.36
N ILE A 56 12.50 -16.02 -13.51
CA ILE A 56 11.31 -16.75 -13.07
C ILE A 56 11.29 -16.82 -11.54
N ILE A 57 12.45 -17.08 -10.92
CA ILE A 57 12.59 -17.08 -9.45
C ILE A 57 12.20 -15.72 -8.89
N GLU A 58 12.71 -14.65 -9.49
CA GLU A 58 12.40 -13.29 -9.07
C GLU A 58 10.92 -12.96 -9.15
N GLU A 59 10.25 -13.33 -10.26
CA GLU A 59 8.81 -13.11 -10.45
C GLU A 59 7.98 -13.86 -9.41
N LEU A 60 8.18 -15.18 -9.28
CA LEU A 60 7.40 -16.02 -8.37
C LEU A 60 7.60 -15.64 -6.90
N CYS A 61 8.84 -15.34 -6.49
CA CYS A 61 9.11 -14.87 -5.13
C CYS A 61 8.48 -13.49 -4.88
N MET A 62 8.53 -12.57 -5.85
CA MET A 62 7.89 -11.27 -5.72
C MET A 62 6.37 -11.38 -5.60
N ASP A 63 5.74 -12.29 -6.35
CA ASP A 63 4.31 -12.53 -6.24
C ASP A 63 3.92 -13.04 -4.86
N GLN A 64 4.65 -14.02 -4.33
CA GLN A 64 4.41 -14.52 -2.96
C GLN A 64 4.61 -13.42 -1.91
N MET A 65 5.71 -12.64 -1.99
CA MET A 65 6.01 -11.59 -1.01
C MET A 65 5.00 -10.45 -0.99
N THR A 66 4.25 -10.25 -2.07
CA THR A 66 3.34 -9.12 -2.25
C THR A 66 1.86 -9.51 -2.29
N GLU A 67 1.54 -10.80 -2.15
CA GLU A 67 0.17 -11.32 -2.25
C GLU A 67 -0.80 -10.61 -1.30
N ASP A 68 -0.42 -10.48 -0.02
CA ASP A 68 -1.23 -9.82 1.02
C ASP A 68 -1.22 -8.29 0.95
N LEU A 69 -0.38 -7.72 0.08
CA LEU A 69 -0.34 -6.28 -0.21
C LEU A 69 -1.22 -5.90 -1.40
N LYS A 70 -1.81 -6.89 -2.08
CA LYS A 70 -2.68 -6.70 -3.24
C LYS A 70 -4.15 -6.89 -2.81
N PRO A 71 -5.06 -6.00 -3.26
CA PRO A 71 -4.82 -4.77 -3.98
C PRO A 71 -4.32 -3.68 -3.04
N SER A 72 -3.74 -2.63 -3.62
CA SER A 72 -3.22 -1.51 -2.84
C SER A 72 -4.37 -0.63 -2.34
N LYS A 73 -4.47 -0.47 -1.01
CA LYS A 73 -5.38 0.52 -0.40
C LYS A 73 -5.03 1.95 -0.82
N TYR A 74 -3.74 2.23 -1.00
CA TYR A 74 -3.26 3.52 -1.49
C TYR A 74 -3.82 3.83 -2.88
N HIS A 75 -3.64 2.91 -3.84
CA HIS A 75 -4.18 3.10 -5.20
C HIS A 75 -5.71 3.13 -5.23
N TYR A 76 -6.36 2.35 -4.36
CA TYR A 76 -7.82 2.38 -4.23
C TYR A 76 -8.32 3.77 -3.81
N ILE A 77 -7.68 4.39 -2.83
CA ILE A 77 -8.01 5.76 -2.41
C ILE A 77 -7.63 6.79 -3.48
N VAL A 78 -6.47 6.64 -4.15
CA VAL A 78 -6.12 7.51 -5.30
C VAL A 78 -7.25 7.52 -6.32
N LYS A 79 -7.74 6.34 -6.71
CA LYS A 79 -8.83 6.21 -7.69
C LYS A 79 -10.09 6.95 -7.22
N ILE A 80 -10.51 6.76 -5.96
CA ILE A 80 -11.67 7.47 -5.40
C ILE A 80 -11.44 8.99 -5.41
N LEU A 81 -10.25 9.45 -5.05
CA LEU A 81 -9.92 10.88 -5.06
C LEU A 81 -9.95 11.45 -6.48
N GLU A 82 -9.45 10.73 -7.48
CA GLU A 82 -9.49 11.15 -8.88
C GLU A 82 -10.93 11.20 -9.43
N GLU A 83 -11.78 10.24 -9.05
CA GLU A 83 -13.16 10.12 -9.56
C GLU A 83 -14.15 11.05 -8.85
N GLU A 84 -14.08 11.13 -7.52
CA GLU A 84 -15.11 11.77 -6.69
C GLU A 84 -14.65 13.09 -6.05
N PHE A 85 -13.33 13.33 -5.94
CA PHE A 85 -12.75 14.48 -5.23
C PHE A 85 -11.62 15.15 -6.00
N GLU A 86 -11.76 15.27 -7.33
CA GLU A 86 -10.69 15.67 -8.26
C GLU A 86 -9.98 16.98 -7.85
N GLU A 87 -10.72 17.99 -7.37
CA GLU A 87 -10.15 19.26 -6.93
C GLU A 87 -9.19 19.07 -5.73
N LYS A 88 -9.58 18.24 -4.75
CA LYS A 88 -8.74 17.93 -3.59
C LYS A 88 -7.52 17.13 -3.99
N TYR A 89 -7.70 16.14 -4.86
CA TYR A 89 -6.60 15.35 -5.41
C TYR A 89 -5.54 16.24 -6.07
N ASN A 90 -5.96 17.11 -6.98
CA ASN A 90 -5.06 18.02 -7.68
C ASN A 90 -4.37 19.00 -6.71
N GLY A 91 -5.11 19.56 -5.74
CA GLY A 91 -4.53 20.43 -4.72
C GLY A 91 -3.45 19.75 -3.87
N PHE A 92 -3.67 18.50 -3.46
CA PHE A 92 -2.65 17.75 -2.71
C PHE A 92 -1.45 17.36 -3.57
N LYS A 93 -1.67 17.07 -4.85
CA LYS A 93 -0.59 16.79 -5.81
C LYS A 93 0.29 18.00 -6.03
N GLU A 94 -0.29 19.19 -6.23
CA GLU A 94 0.43 20.45 -6.42
C GLU A 94 1.23 20.87 -5.17
N THR A 95 0.70 20.59 -3.98
CA THR A 95 1.37 20.90 -2.70
C THR A 95 2.35 19.82 -2.25
N GLY A 96 2.39 18.66 -2.92
CA GLY A 96 3.23 17.53 -2.53
C GLY A 96 2.75 16.78 -1.28
N LEU A 97 1.51 17.00 -0.83
CA LEU A 97 0.93 16.39 0.36
C LEU A 97 0.14 15.10 0.07
N LEU A 98 -0.05 14.76 -1.20
CA LEU A 98 -0.93 13.66 -1.63
C LEU A 98 -0.68 12.35 -0.88
N THR A 99 0.58 11.91 -0.81
CA THR A 99 0.92 10.64 -0.15
C THR A 99 0.60 10.65 1.36
N TYR A 100 0.85 11.77 2.03
CA TYR A 100 0.58 11.95 3.45
C TYR A 100 -0.93 11.93 3.73
N GLU A 101 -1.70 12.69 2.96
CA GLU A 101 -3.15 12.78 3.10
C GLU A 101 -3.85 11.45 2.82
N ILE A 102 -3.42 10.73 1.78
CA ILE A 102 -3.91 9.37 1.52
C ILE A 102 -3.59 8.44 2.68
N THR A 103 -2.38 8.53 3.26
CA THR A 103 -2.00 7.70 4.42
C THR A 103 -2.95 7.93 5.61
N ASN A 104 -3.32 9.18 5.87
CA ASN A 104 -4.31 9.52 6.91
C ASN A 104 -5.70 8.98 6.58
N MET A 105 -6.13 9.03 5.30
CA MET A 105 -7.41 8.48 4.87
C MET A 105 -7.44 6.95 4.98
N ILE A 106 -6.34 6.26 4.68
CA ILE A 106 -6.24 4.80 4.87
C ILE A 106 -6.46 4.45 6.35
N ASP A 107 -5.89 5.21 7.28
CA ASP A 107 -6.08 4.99 8.71
C ASP A 107 -7.54 5.16 9.14
N ARG A 108 -8.21 6.18 8.62
CA ARG A 108 -9.64 6.41 8.88
C ARG A 108 -10.53 5.34 8.27
N CYS A 109 -10.13 4.75 7.15
CA CYS A 109 -10.88 3.69 6.48
C CYS A 109 -10.55 2.29 7.01
N LYS A 110 -9.65 2.15 7.99
CA LYS A 110 -9.13 0.85 8.44
C LYS A 110 -10.25 -0.13 8.83
N GLU A 111 -11.21 0.31 9.65
CA GLU A 111 -12.32 -0.55 10.09
C GLU A 111 -13.22 -0.99 8.92
N VAL A 112 -13.40 -0.12 7.92
CA VAL A 112 -14.17 -0.45 6.71
C VAL A 112 -13.42 -1.47 5.87
N PHE A 113 -12.13 -1.26 5.60
CA PHE A 113 -11.32 -2.25 4.86
C PHE A 113 -11.29 -3.62 5.56
N GLU A 114 -11.21 -3.65 6.89
CA GLU A 114 -11.26 -4.89 7.68
C GLU A 114 -12.64 -5.55 7.61
N LYS A 115 -13.73 -4.79 7.79
CA LYS A 115 -15.11 -5.27 7.72
C LYS A 115 -15.44 -5.92 6.38
N PHE A 116 -15.01 -5.29 5.28
CA PHE A 116 -15.23 -5.79 3.92
C PHE A 116 -14.16 -6.78 3.45
N ARG A 117 -13.15 -7.07 4.28
CA ARG A 117 -12.00 -7.94 3.94
C ARG A 117 -11.39 -7.53 2.59
N PHE A 118 -10.91 -6.31 2.52
CA PHE A 118 -10.38 -5.73 1.29
C PHE A 118 -9.34 -6.64 0.62
N SER A 119 -9.63 -7.03 -0.63
CA SER A 119 -8.88 -8.00 -1.42
C SER A 119 -9.26 -7.86 -2.90
N VAL A 120 -8.58 -8.58 -3.79
CA VAL A 120 -8.86 -8.55 -5.24
C VAL A 120 -10.29 -8.98 -5.54
N LEU A 121 -10.88 -9.81 -4.67
CA LEU A 121 -12.27 -10.28 -4.83
C LEU A 121 -13.31 -9.25 -4.37
N THR A 122 -12.92 -8.29 -3.55
CA THR A 122 -13.83 -7.35 -2.88
C THR A 122 -13.57 -5.90 -3.25
N GLU A 123 -12.52 -5.59 -4.00
CA GLU A 123 -12.18 -4.21 -4.40
C GLU A 123 -13.26 -3.56 -5.28
N GLU A 124 -14.01 -4.34 -6.05
CA GLU A 124 -15.12 -3.83 -6.89
C GLU A 124 -16.47 -3.81 -6.16
N ASP A 125 -16.51 -4.11 -4.87
CA ASP A 125 -17.74 -4.08 -4.08
C ASP A 125 -18.27 -2.65 -3.96
N ARG A 126 -19.50 -2.42 -4.44
CA ARG A 126 -20.12 -1.09 -4.43
C ARG A 126 -20.36 -0.56 -3.01
N GLN A 127 -20.68 -1.43 -2.05
CA GLN A 127 -20.87 -1.01 -0.66
C GLN A 127 -19.55 -0.59 -0.01
N LEU A 128 -18.45 -1.30 -0.31
CA LEU A 128 -17.11 -0.86 0.07
C LEU A 128 -16.82 0.52 -0.54
N TYR A 129 -17.05 0.69 -1.84
CA TYR A 129 -16.83 1.97 -2.55
C TYR A 129 -17.58 3.13 -1.89
N TYR A 130 -18.89 2.99 -1.65
CA TYR A 130 -19.67 4.04 -1.01
C TYR A 130 -19.25 4.29 0.44
N ALA A 131 -18.89 3.24 1.20
CA ALA A 131 -18.44 3.40 2.58
C ALA A 131 -17.11 4.19 2.66
N VAL A 132 -16.13 3.85 1.81
CA VAL A 132 -14.84 4.55 1.76
C VAL A 132 -15.01 5.98 1.26
N THR A 133 -15.78 6.18 0.18
CA THR A 133 -16.09 7.52 -0.36
C THR A 133 -16.75 8.41 0.69
N GLY A 134 -17.71 7.88 1.46
CA GLY A 134 -18.35 8.62 2.54
C GLY A 134 -17.39 9.04 3.66
N ILE A 135 -16.45 8.16 4.06
CA ILE A 135 -15.43 8.48 5.07
C ILE A 135 -14.47 9.56 4.56
N ILE A 136 -14.05 9.48 3.29
CA ILE A 136 -13.19 10.49 2.66
C ILE A 136 -13.93 11.83 2.55
N GLY A 137 -15.22 11.83 2.19
CA GLY A 137 -16.03 13.04 2.21
C GLY A 137 -16.05 13.71 3.58
N ALA A 138 -16.31 12.92 4.64
CA ALA A 138 -16.29 13.41 6.02
C ALA A 138 -14.90 13.94 6.43
N TYR A 139 -13.81 13.31 5.96
CA TYR A 139 -12.44 13.78 6.20
C TYR A 139 -12.23 15.23 5.74
N PHE A 140 -12.83 15.62 4.61
CA PHE A 140 -12.70 16.98 4.06
C PHE A 140 -13.63 18.00 4.70
N GLU A 141 -14.70 17.56 5.35
CA GLU A 141 -15.62 18.43 6.09
C GLU A 141 -15.12 18.76 7.50
N GLU A 142 -14.19 17.97 8.03
CA GLU A 142 -13.56 18.29 9.30
C GLU A 142 -12.80 19.62 9.17
N PRO A 143 -13.06 20.59 10.06
CA PRO A 143 -12.32 21.83 10.05
C PRO A 143 -10.84 21.48 10.22
N LEU A 144 -10.03 21.88 9.23
CA LEU A 144 -8.58 21.70 9.18
C LEU A 144 -8.03 21.68 10.60
N ASN A 145 -7.66 20.48 11.07
CA ASN A 145 -6.89 20.38 12.29
C ASN A 145 -5.60 21.13 11.95
N THR A 146 -5.47 22.35 12.44
CA THR A 146 -4.30 23.21 12.30
C THR A 146 -3.16 22.63 13.14
N GLY A 147 -2.82 21.36 12.85
CA GLY A 147 -1.63 20.67 13.30
C GLY A 147 -0.47 21.22 12.52
N VAL A 148 -0.10 22.45 12.85
CA VAL A 148 1.29 22.86 12.84
C VAL A 148 1.99 21.82 13.71
N HIS A 149 2.53 20.76 13.09
CA HIS A 149 3.59 19.99 13.71
C HIS A 149 4.77 20.96 13.75
N GLY A 150 4.88 21.62 14.90
CA GLY A 150 5.97 22.53 15.21
C GLY A 150 7.30 21.86 14.87
N LEU A 151 8.11 22.62 14.17
CA LEU A 151 9.56 22.51 14.13
C LEU A 151 10.13 22.29 15.54
#